data_AF-F7KUT1-F1
#
_entry.id   AF-F7KUT1-F1
#
_cell.length_a   1.000
_cell.length_b   1.000
_cell.length_c   1.000
_cell.angle_alpha   90.00
_cell.angle_beta   90.00
_cell.angle_gamma   90.00
#
_symmetry.space_group_name_H-M   'P 1'
#
loop_
_entity.id
_entity.type
_entity.pdbx_description
1 polymer ?
#
loop_
_entity_poly.entity_id
_entity_poly.type
_entity_poly.pdbx_seq_one_letter_code
_entity_poly.pdbx_strand_id
1 'polypeptide(L)' 'MAEFLAYRILDGKLAFEKVPKCLKADVKAVLTNLGNPELAKGSEVNE' A
#
# COMPACT_ATOMS: atom_id res chain seq x y z
N MET A 1 10.79 -3.48 5.26
CA MET A 1 9.57 -3.30 6.09
C MET A 1 8.44 -2.63 5.32
N ALA A 2 8.67 -1.48 4.68
CA ALA A 2 7.66 -0.83 3.84
C ALA A 2 7.17 -1.72 2.68
N GLU A 3 8.10 -2.41 2.00
CA GLU A 3 7.73 -3.39 0.96
C GLU A 3 6.82 -4.49 1.48
N PHE A 4 7.13 -5.06 2.65
CA PHE A 4 6.29 -6.09 3.26
C PHE A 4 4.87 -5.59 3.54
N LEU A 5 4.72 -4.35 4.04
CA LEU A 5 3.41 -3.75 4.25
C LEU A 5 2.70 -3.46 2.91
N ALA A 6 3.43 -2.99 1.89
CA ALA A 6 2.90 -2.78 0.53
C ALA A 6 2.37 -4.10 -0.07
N TYR A 7 3.12 -5.19 0.04
CA TYR A 7 2.67 -6.52 -0.40
C TYR A 7 1.45 -7.01 0.37
N ARG A 8 1.34 -6.74 1.68
CA ARG A 8 0.12 -7.08 2.43
C ARG A 8 -1.09 -6.23 2.02
N ILE A 9 -0.86 -5.01 1.54
CA ILE A 9 -1.92 -4.17 0.97
C ILE A 9 -2.35 -4.71 -0.39
N LEU A 10 -1.40 -5.10 -1.24
CA LEU A 10 -1.66 -5.79 -2.51
C LEU A 10 -2.46 -7.10 -2.31
N ASP A 11 -2.12 -7.86 -1.29
CA ASP A 11 -2.81 -9.11 -0.92
C ASP A 11 -4.17 -8.87 -0.24
N GLY A 12 -4.59 -7.61 -0.05
CA GLY A 12 -5.84 -7.24 0.63
C GLY A 12 -5.87 -7.54 2.13
N LYS A 13 -4.77 -8.04 2.71
CA LYS A 13 -4.64 -8.39 4.14
C LYS A 13 -4.33 -7.20 5.03
N LEU A 14 -4.03 -6.04 4.46
CA LEU A 14 -3.73 -4.81 5.19
C LEU A 14 -4.29 -3.61 4.44
N ALA A 15 -5.01 -2.72 5.13
CA ALA A 15 -5.43 -1.45 4.53
C ALA A 15 -4.31 -0.41 4.68
N PHE A 16 -4.10 0.43 3.66
CA PHE A 16 -3.14 1.53 3.73
C PHE A 16 -3.41 2.47 4.92
N GLU A 17 -4.67 2.62 5.34
CA GLU A 17 -5.04 3.40 6.52
C GLU A 17 -4.42 2.88 7.82
N LYS A 18 -4.29 1.56 7.96
CA LYS A 18 -3.70 0.88 9.13
C LYS A 18 -2.17 0.93 9.15
N VAL A 19 -1.54 1.45 8.10
CA VAL A 19 -0.08 1.62 8.06
C VAL A 19 0.33 2.73 9.05
N PRO A 20 1.40 2.53 9.84
CA PRO A 20 1.93 3.57 10.71
C PRO A 20 2.29 4.82 9.90
N LYS A 21 1.98 6.02 10.42
CA LYS A 21 2.28 7.29 9.72
C LYS A 21 3.74 7.41 9.29
N CYS A 22 4.68 6.93 10.11
CA CYS A 22 6.11 6.94 9.81
C CYS A 22 6.49 6.09 8.58
N LEU A 23 5.68 5.09 8.23
CA LEU A 23 5.93 4.19 7.10
C LEU A 23 4.97 4.44 5.92
N LYS A 24 3.93 5.26 6.08
CA LYS A 24 2.97 5.56 4.99
C LYS A 24 3.66 6.16 3.76
N ALA A 25 4.66 7.03 3.97
CA ALA A 25 5.41 7.63 2.87
C ALA A 25 6.19 6.55 2.08
N ASP A 26 6.96 5.70 2.78
CA ASP A 26 7.71 4.61 2.15
C ASP A 26 6.80 3.58 1.49
N VAL A 27 5.71 3.17 2.16
CA VAL A 27 4.75 2.21 1.61
C VAL A 27 4.08 2.77 0.35
N LYS A 28 3.72 4.06 0.34
CA LYS A 28 3.17 4.74 -0.83
C LYS A 28 4.19 4.79 -1.98
N ALA A 29 5.45 5.08 -1.68
CA ALA A 29 6.52 5.08 -2.68
C ALA A 29 6.70 3.69 -3.29
N VAL A 30 6.73 2.64 -2.47
CA VAL A 30 6.81 1.25 -2.95
C VAL A 30 5.60 0.88 -3.81
N LEU A 31 4.38 1.15 -3.34
CA LEU A 31 3.15 0.87 -4.11
C LEU A 31 3.15 1.61 -5.45
N THR A 32 3.62 2.86 -5.49
CA THR A 32 3.77 3.64 -6.73
C THR A 32 4.82 3.02 -7.66
N ASN A 33 5.95 2.58 -7.11
CA ASN A 33 7.04 1.96 -7.88
C ASN A 33 6.65 0.58 -8.43
N LEU A 34 5.75 -0.14 -7.74
CA LEU A 34 5.13 -1.38 -8.18
C LEU A 34 4.00 -1.14 -9.21
N GLY A 35 3.71 0.10 -9.59
CA GLY A 35 2.65 0.43 -10.55
C GLY A 35 1.24 0.38 -9.96
N ASN A 36 1.10 0.36 -8.62
CA ASN A 36 -0.17 0.32 -7.91
C ASN A 36 -0.39 1.57 -7.01
N PRO A 37 -0.24 2.80 -7.53
CA PRO A 37 -0.39 4.01 -6.72
C PRO A 37 -1.82 4.21 -6.19
N GLU A 38 -2.82 3.59 -6.79
CA GLU A 38 -4.23 3.59 -6.35
C GLU A 38 -4.44 2.91 -5.00
N LEU A 39 -3.69 1.84 -4.71
CA LEU A 39 -3.76 1.15 -3.42
C LEU A 39 -3.28 2.02 -2.25
N ALA A 40 -2.47 3.04 -2.55
CA ALA A 40 -2.04 4.04 -1.58
C ALA A 40 -3.05 5.20 -1.40
N LYS A 41 -4.08 5.28 -2.26
CA LYS A 41 -5.14 6.32 -2.19
C LYS A 41 -6.44 5.81 -1.57
N GLY A 42 -6.61 4.50 -1.44
CA GLY A 42 -7.84 3.90 -0.92
C GLY A 42 -8.91 3.82 -2.00
N SER A 43 -9.50 2.63 -2.08
CA SER A 43 -10.56 2.17 -2.99
C SER A 43 -10.18 1.71 -4.40
N GLU A 44 -10.37 0.39 -4.56
CA GLU A 44 -11.03 -0.32 -5.67
C GLU A 44 -10.31 -0.43 -7.02
N VAL A 45 -9.65 -1.58 -7.22
CA VAL A 45 -9.86 -2.34 -8.45
C VAL A 45 -9.99 -3.83 -8.10
N ASN A 46 -11.17 -4.35 -8.40
CA ASN A 46 -11.60 -5.73 -8.34
C ASN A 46 -11.62 -6.25 -9.77
N GLU A 47 -10.77 -7.23 -10.11
CA GLU A 47 -11.07 -8.44 -10.94
C GLU A 47 -9.79 -9.25 -11.21
#